data_AF-A0A2X3HA70-F1
#
_entry.id   AF-A0A2X3HA70-F1
#
_cell.length_a   1.000
_cell.length_b   1.000
_cell.length_c   1.000
_cell.angle_alpha   90.00
_cell.angle_beta   90.00
_cell.angle_gamma   90.00
#
_symmetry.space_group_name_H-M   'P 1'
#
loop_
_entity.id
_entity.type
_entity.pdbx_description
1 polymer ?
#
loop_
_entity_poly.entity_id
_entity_poly.type
_entity_poly.pdbx_seq_one_letter_code
_entity_poly.pdbx_strand_id
1 'polypeptide(L)'
;MNTQGLTVNPAFLRALNRLRDVADTAFASGDAGVHFELMAKPARDVMKTHLVIDGQQLEYFNQKERWQRFSWPDEQWQPGASLSWTSTQNMERILADFRGSWSFIRLLEQAQVTQLDSSSFMLQWQAPDGLPLHYLMRVEQGKGPLALLALKNYRLPGQVFLTGKAISDAEEYRDNADE
;
A
#
# COMPACT_ATOMS: atom_id res chain seq x y z
N MET A 1 29.16 -34.59 17.22
CA MET A 1 28.29 -33.43 17.55
C MET A 1 27.05 -33.57 16.69
N ASN A 2 25.96 -34.10 17.26
CA ASN A 2 24.72 -34.38 16.53
C ASN A 2 23.92 -33.09 16.36
N THR A 3 24.05 -32.42 15.21
CA THR A 3 23.05 -31.44 14.76
C THR A 3 21.91 -32.19 14.07
N GLN A 4 21.14 -32.99 14.83
CA GLN A 4 19.85 -33.45 14.33
C GLN A 4 18.87 -32.27 14.36
N GLY A 5 18.81 -31.59 13.22
CA GLY A 5 17.59 -31.08 12.60
C GLY A 5 16.82 -29.99 13.33
N LEU A 6 17.45 -28.88 13.72
CA LEU A 6 16.68 -27.70 14.10
C LEU A 6 16.16 -27.00 12.84
N THR A 7 14.97 -27.38 12.36
CA THR A 7 14.34 -26.80 11.17
C THR A 7 13.64 -25.49 11.53
N VAL A 8 13.95 -24.41 10.82
CA VAL A 8 13.29 -23.11 11.00
C VAL A 8 11.87 -23.18 10.45
N ASN A 9 10.91 -22.61 11.17
CA ASN A 9 9.52 -22.50 10.72
C ASN A 9 9.42 -21.66 9.43
N PRO A 10 8.97 -22.22 8.29
CA PRO A 10 8.85 -21.46 7.04
C PRO A 10 7.86 -20.29 7.12
N ALA A 11 6.85 -20.36 8.00
CA ALA A 11 5.95 -19.24 8.25
C ALA A 11 6.68 -18.07 8.93
N PHE A 12 7.59 -18.37 9.87
CA PHE A 12 8.41 -17.36 10.52
C PHE A 12 9.34 -16.67 9.52
N LEU A 13 10.04 -17.45 8.68
CA LEU A 13 10.92 -16.88 7.63
C LEU A 13 10.15 -16.00 6.64
N ARG A 14 8.98 -16.44 6.18
CA ARG A 14 8.12 -15.62 5.29
C ARG A 14 7.66 -14.33 5.95
N ALA A 15 7.25 -14.40 7.22
CA ALA A 15 6.83 -13.22 7.97
C ALA A 15 8.00 -12.24 8.16
N LEU A 16 9.20 -12.73 8.46
CA LEU A 16 10.40 -11.91 8.62
C LEU A 16 10.83 -11.24 7.30
N ASN A 17 10.86 -12.00 6.19
CA ASN A 17 11.20 -11.46 4.88
C ASN A 17 10.21 -10.36 4.46
N ARG A 18 8.90 -10.57 4.67
CA ARG A 18 7.89 -9.55 4.38
C ARG A 18 8.09 -8.27 5.20
N LEU A 19 8.45 -8.40 6.48
CA LEU A 19 8.72 -7.24 7.33
C LEU A 19 9.98 -6.50 6.87
N ARG A 20 11.02 -7.24 6.50
CA ARG A 20 12.25 -6.69 5.92
C ARG A 20 11.96 -5.91 4.64
N ASP A 21 11.18 -6.47 3.71
CA ASP A 21 10.84 -5.78 2.46
C ASP A 21 10.13 -4.44 2.70
N VAL A 22 9.25 -4.39 3.71
CA VAL A 22 8.58 -3.14 4.13
C VAL A 22 9.58 -2.17 4.76
N ALA A 23 10.47 -2.65 5.63
CA ALA A 23 11.49 -1.82 6.27
C ALA A 23 12.45 -1.21 5.24
N ASP A 24 12.95 -2.01 4.30
CA ASP A 24 13.87 -1.59 3.24
C ASP A 24 13.24 -0.54 2.31
N THR A 25 11.90 -0.52 2.18
CA THR A 25 11.16 0.44 1.34
C THR A 25 10.78 1.72 2.10
N ALA A 26 10.22 1.59 3.31
CA ALA A 26 9.57 2.70 4.01
C ALA A 26 10.40 3.29 5.15
N PHE A 27 11.46 2.61 5.59
CA PHE A 27 12.27 2.97 6.75
C PHE A 27 13.78 2.97 6.44
N ALA A 28 14.15 3.17 5.16
CA ALA A 28 15.54 3.09 4.70
C ALA A 28 16.49 4.05 5.42
N SER A 29 15.99 5.20 5.91
CA SER A 29 16.76 6.20 6.67
C SER A 29 16.68 6.04 8.19
N GLY A 30 16.00 5.00 8.70
CA GLY A 30 15.78 4.76 10.14
C GLY A 30 14.42 5.22 10.67
N ASP A 31 13.83 6.24 10.04
CA ASP A 31 12.46 6.71 10.29
C ASP A 31 11.56 6.45 9.07
N ALA A 32 10.24 6.50 9.28
CA ALA A 32 9.28 6.35 8.18
C ALA A 32 9.44 7.52 7.19
N GLY A 33 9.64 7.20 5.91
CA GLY A 33 9.75 8.22 4.87
C GLY A 33 9.84 7.61 3.48
N VAL A 34 8.88 7.95 2.62
CA VAL A 34 8.87 7.58 1.20
C VAL A 34 8.56 8.78 0.34
N HIS A 35 9.19 8.81 -0.83
CA HIS A 35 8.88 9.75 -1.89
C HIS A 35 8.25 9.01 -3.07
N PHE A 36 7.26 9.64 -3.68
CA PHE A 36 6.54 9.09 -4.82
C PHE A 36 5.96 10.24 -5.65
N GLU A 37 5.55 9.96 -6.87
CA GLU A 37 4.87 10.92 -7.71
C GLU A 37 3.45 10.45 -8.01
N LEU A 38 2.52 11.40 -8.07
CA LEU A 38 1.15 11.17 -8.48
C LEU A 38 0.81 12.01 -9.72
N MET A 39 -0.02 11.44 -10.58
CA MET A 39 -0.63 12.14 -11.71
C MET A 39 -2.11 11.77 -11.75
N ALA A 40 -2.98 12.77 -11.58
CA ALA A 40 -4.41 12.58 -11.78
C ALA A 40 -4.72 12.31 -13.26
N LYS A 41 -5.69 11.44 -13.52
CA LYS A 41 -6.13 11.05 -14.87
C LYS A 41 -7.60 11.39 -15.06
N PRO A 42 -8.00 11.83 -16.28
CA PRO A 42 -9.38 12.16 -16.56
C PRO A 42 -10.26 10.91 -16.51
N ALA A 43 -11.50 11.11 -16.11
CA ALA A 43 -12.56 10.11 -16.17
C ALA A 43 -13.82 10.76 -16.74
N ARG A 44 -14.65 9.96 -17.42
CA ARG A 44 -15.91 10.44 -17.96
C ARG A 44 -16.78 10.97 -16.81
N ASP A 45 -17.44 12.11 -17.04
CA ASP A 45 -18.36 12.76 -16.10
C ASP A 45 -17.73 13.26 -14.78
N VAL A 46 -16.40 13.16 -14.63
CA VAL A 46 -15.63 13.76 -13.53
C VAL A 46 -15.05 15.10 -13.98
N MET A 47 -15.49 16.19 -13.34
CA MET A 47 -15.04 17.54 -13.65
C MET A 47 -13.78 17.92 -12.89
N LYS A 48 -13.68 17.48 -11.62
CA LYS A 48 -12.58 17.83 -10.73
C LYS A 48 -12.30 16.69 -9.75
N THR A 49 -11.04 16.48 -9.42
CA THR A 49 -10.62 15.74 -8.23
C THR A 49 -9.66 16.57 -7.40
N HIS A 50 -9.74 16.43 -6.07
CA HIS A 50 -8.83 17.09 -5.14
C HIS A 50 -8.37 16.07 -4.12
N LEU A 51 -7.07 15.77 -4.17
CA LEU A 51 -6.39 14.85 -3.28
C LEU A 51 -5.49 15.67 -2.35
N VAL A 52 -5.59 15.43 -1.05
CA VAL A 52 -4.71 16.04 -0.04
C VAL A 52 -4.01 14.93 0.74
N ILE A 53 -2.70 15.04 0.93
CA ILE A 53 -1.87 14.13 1.72
C ILE A 53 -0.95 14.97 2.61
N ASP A 54 -1.19 14.96 3.91
CA ASP A 54 -0.47 15.74 4.92
C ASP A 54 -0.36 17.24 4.58
N GLY A 55 -1.37 17.77 3.89
CA GLY A 55 -1.43 19.16 3.43
C GLY A 55 -0.89 19.40 2.01
N GLN A 56 -0.17 18.44 1.42
CA GLN A 56 0.24 18.49 0.02
C GLN A 56 -0.99 18.22 -0.86
N GLN A 57 -1.27 19.11 -1.83
CA GLN A 57 -2.52 19.07 -2.61
C GLN A 57 -2.27 18.75 -4.08
N LEU A 58 -3.08 17.87 -4.66
CA LEU A 58 -3.19 17.64 -6.09
C LEU A 58 -4.63 17.89 -6.54
N GLU A 59 -4.87 19.09 -7.07
CA GLU A 59 -6.15 19.47 -7.70
C GLU A 59 -6.05 19.32 -9.23
N TYR A 60 -7.00 18.58 -9.80
CA TYR A 60 -7.09 18.31 -11.22
C TYR A 60 -8.51 18.53 -11.72
N PHE A 61 -8.67 19.39 -12.72
CA PHE A 61 -9.93 19.79 -13.34
C PHE A 61 -9.88 19.61 -14.87
N ASN A 62 -9.27 18.49 -15.32
CA ASN A 62 -9.07 18.16 -16.73
C ASN A 62 -8.12 19.11 -17.50
N GLN A 63 -7.21 19.79 -16.79
CA GLN A 63 -6.10 20.49 -17.43
C GLN A 63 -5.01 19.51 -17.91
N LYS A 64 -3.91 20.03 -18.47
CA LYS A 64 -2.76 19.22 -18.86
C LYS A 64 -2.23 18.42 -17.65
N GLU A 65 -2.13 17.11 -17.84
CA GLU A 65 -1.64 16.18 -16.81
C GLU A 65 -0.17 16.45 -16.49
N ARG A 66 0.17 16.36 -15.21
CA ARG A 66 1.54 16.51 -14.70
C ARG A 66 1.79 15.55 -13.56
N TRP A 67 3.02 15.06 -13.48
CA TRP A 67 3.52 14.39 -12.30
C TRP A 67 3.76 15.43 -11.21
N GLN A 68 3.35 15.11 -10.00
CA GLN A 68 3.61 15.90 -8.81
C GLN A 68 4.24 14.99 -7.77
N ARG A 69 5.38 15.41 -7.21
CA ARG A 69 6.06 14.69 -6.15
C ARG A 69 5.34 14.90 -4.82
N PHE A 70 5.32 13.84 -4.03
CA PHE A 70 4.79 13.78 -2.67
C PHE A 70 5.81 13.12 -1.75
N SER A 71 5.78 13.55 -0.49
CA SER A 71 6.48 12.91 0.62
C SER A 71 5.45 12.34 1.59
N TRP A 72 5.68 11.15 2.13
CA TRP A 72 4.87 10.62 3.23
C TRP A 72 5.74 9.82 4.20
N PRO A 73 5.57 9.99 5.52
CA PRO A 73 4.84 11.09 6.16
C PRO A 73 5.49 12.44 5.85
N ASP A 74 4.69 13.50 5.75
CA ASP A 74 5.20 14.88 5.71
C ASP A 74 5.07 15.52 7.09
N GLU A 75 6.02 16.38 7.49
CA GLU A 75 6.03 17.01 8.82
C GLU A 75 4.91 18.06 8.95
N GLN A 76 3.71 17.58 9.29
CA GLN A 76 2.54 18.42 9.50
C GLN A 76 2.00 18.29 10.92
N TRP A 77 1.57 19.41 11.52
CA TRP A 77 0.98 19.40 12.88
C TRP A 77 -0.34 18.59 12.93
N GLN A 78 -1.10 18.59 11.83
CA GLN A 78 -2.31 17.80 11.64
C GLN A 78 -2.19 16.94 10.38
N PRO A 79 -1.56 15.74 10.46
CA PRO A 79 -1.48 14.84 9.34
C PRO A 79 -2.86 14.29 8.98
N GLY A 80 -3.08 14.03 7.69
CA GLY A 80 -4.39 13.70 7.17
C GLY A 80 -4.37 13.45 5.66
N ALA A 81 -5.34 12.66 5.19
CA ALA A 81 -5.49 12.38 3.78
C ALA A 81 -6.96 12.40 3.39
N SER A 82 -7.28 13.13 2.34
CA SER A 82 -8.64 13.26 1.84
C SER A 82 -8.68 13.21 0.31
N LEU A 83 -9.79 12.70 -0.20
CA LEU A 83 -10.09 12.68 -1.63
C LEU A 83 -11.52 13.18 -1.84
N SER A 84 -11.68 14.23 -2.63
CA SER A 84 -12.97 14.74 -3.09
C SER A 84 -13.05 14.78 -4.61
N TRP A 85 -14.27 14.82 -5.13
CA TRP A 85 -14.52 14.97 -6.56
C TRP A 85 -15.73 15.87 -6.83
N THR A 86 -15.74 16.48 -8.00
CA THR A 86 -16.89 17.17 -8.58
C THR A 86 -17.26 16.44 -9.87
N SER A 87 -18.56 16.16 -10.06
CA SER A 87 -19.06 15.54 -11.29
C SER A 87 -19.79 16.57 -12.15
N THR A 88 -20.21 16.17 -13.36
CA THR A 88 -21.04 17.02 -14.23
C THR A 88 -22.44 17.30 -13.66
N GLN A 89 -22.91 16.48 -12.74
CA GLN A 89 -24.27 16.55 -12.19
C GLN A 89 -24.32 17.09 -10.76
N ASN A 90 -23.22 16.96 -10.01
CA ASN A 90 -23.15 17.29 -8.59
C ASN A 90 -21.97 18.20 -8.26
N MET A 91 -22.15 19.05 -7.25
CA MET A 91 -21.07 19.82 -6.62
C MET A 91 -20.00 18.90 -5.97
N GLU A 92 -18.96 19.51 -5.42
CA GLU A 92 -17.89 18.79 -4.74
C GLU A 92 -18.41 17.93 -3.57
N ARG A 93 -17.95 16.68 -3.54
CA ARG A 93 -18.26 15.69 -2.50
C ARG A 93 -16.99 15.02 -2.03
N ILE A 94 -16.96 14.67 -0.75
CA ILE A 94 -15.85 13.96 -0.13
C ILE A 94 -16.08 12.46 -0.29
N LEU A 95 -15.10 11.75 -0.85
CA LEU A 95 -15.07 10.29 -0.93
C LEU A 95 -14.56 9.70 0.39
N ALA A 96 -13.44 10.24 0.88
CA ALA A 96 -12.83 9.85 2.14
C ALA A 96 -12.08 11.03 2.78
N ASP A 97 -12.05 11.05 4.10
CA ASP A 97 -11.27 11.98 4.93
C ASP A 97 -10.77 11.24 6.17
N PHE A 98 -9.46 11.01 6.24
CA PHE A 98 -8.79 10.32 7.33
C PHE A 98 -7.82 11.27 8.04
N ARG A 99 -7.81 11.22 9.37
CA ARG A 99 -6.87 11.98 10.21
C ARG A 99 -5.79 11.10 10.81
N GLY A 100 -4.63 11.68 11.10
CA GLY A 100 -3.49 11.02 11.72
C GLY A 100 -2.43 10.57 10.70
N SER A 101 -1.25 10.17 11.20
CA SER A 101 -0.09 9.82 10.38
C SER A 101 -0.33 8.68 9.38
N TRP A 102 -1.22 7.74 9.69
CA TRP A 102 -1.59 6.61 8.83
C TRP A 102 -2.78 6.89 7.90
N SER A 103 -3.19 8.15 7.77
CA SER A 103 -4.34 8.55 6.94
C SER A 103 -4.17 8.17 5.47
N PHE A 104 -3.01 8.45 4.88
CA PHE A 104 -2.74 8.13 3.48
C PHE A 104 -2.76 6.63 3.21
N ILE A 105 -2.21 5.82 4.12
CA ILE A 105 -2.22 4.36 3.98
C ILE A 105 -3.66 3.82 4.03
N ARG A 106 -4.52 4.37 4.88
CA ARG A 106 -5.96 4.04 4.91
C ARG A 106 -6.70 4.49 3.65
N LEU A 107 -6.30 5.62 3.05
CA LEU A 107 -6.83 6.04 1.75
C LEU A 107 -6.42 5.08 0.63
N LEU A 108 -5.14 4.68 0.59
CA LEU A 108 -4.63 3.68 -0.37
C LEU A 108 -5.28 2.31 -0.19
N GLU A 109 -5.61 1.93 1.05
CA GLU A 109 -6.32 0.68 1.35
C GLU A 109 -7.69 0.60 0.66
N GLN A 110 -8.36 1.74 0.41
CA GLN A 110 -9.63 1.81 -0.30
C GLN A 110 -9.48 1.80 -1.83
N ALA A 111 -8.26 1.93 -2.34
CA ALA A 111 -8.00 1.97 -3.77
C ALA A 111 -7.96 0.55 -4.35
N GLN A 112 -8.49 0.39 -5.56
CA GLN A 112 -8.10 -0.71 -6.43
C GLN A 112 -6.74 -0.35 -7.04
N VAL A 113 -5.76 -1.24 -6.86
CA VAL A 113 -4.37 -1.02 -7.29
C VAL A 113 -4.04 -2.01 -8.39
N THR A 114 -3.62 -1.51 -9.55
CA THR A 114 -3.12 -2.33 -10.67
C THR A 114 -1.67 -1.96 -10.95
N GLN A 115 -0.77 -2.93 -10.89
CA GLN A 115 0.62 -2.73 -11.26
C GLN A 115 0.74 -2.61 -12.78
N LEU A 116 1.38 -1.55 -13.26
CA LEU A 116 1.59 -1.31 -14.70
C LEU A 116 2.97 -1.77 -15.14
N ASP A 117 3.99 -1.49 -14.32
CA ASP A 117 5.37 -1.93 -14.51
C ASP A 117 6.08 -2.07 -13.15
N SER A 118 7.41 -2.13 -13.11
CA SER A 118 8.18 -2.32 -11.88
C SER A 118 8.11 -1.13 -10.90
N SER A 119 7.80 0.08 -11.36
CA SER A 119 7.77 1.30 -10.53
C SER A 119 6.50 2.14 -10.70
N SER A 120 5.56 1.72 -11.55
CA SER A 120 4.33 2.44 -11.84
C SER A 120 3.08 1.61 -11.51
N PHE A 121 2.09 2.28 -10.92
CA PHE A 121 0.82 1.70 -10.49
C PHE A 121 -0.34 2.60 -10.93
N MET A 122 -1.46 1.99 -11.31
CA MET A 122 -2.75 2.67 -11.42
C MET A 122 -3.50 2.51 -10.11
N LEU A 123 -3.98 3.63 -9.57
CA LEU A 123 -4.88 3.70 -8.42
C LEU A 123 -6.27 4.12 -8.92
N GLN A 124 -7.29 3.40 -8.46
CA GLN A 124 -8.68 3.73 -8.75
C GLN A 124 -9.50 3.70 -7.46
N TRP A 125 -10.13 4.82 -7.13
CA TRP A 125 -11.20 4.85 -6.14
C TRP A 125 -12.55 4.89 -6.85
N GLN A 126 -13.50 4.10 -6.35
CA GLN A 126 -14.87 4.10 -6.85
C GLN A 126 -15.69 5.11 -6.03
N ALA A 127 -16.12 6.20 -6.65
CA ALA A 127 -16.98 7.18 -5.99
C ALA A 127 -18.40 6.59 -5.76
N PRO A 128 -19.13 7.05 -4.72
CA PRO A 128 -20.50 6.63 -4.42
C PRO A 128 -21.52 6.77 -5.56
N ASP A 129 -21.28 7.66 -6.52
CA ASP A 129 -22.12 7.86 -7.71
C ASP A 129 -21.71 6.96 -8.90
N GLY A 130 -20.79 6.00 -8.68
CA GLY A 130 -20.34 5.07 -9.71
C GLY A 130 -19.23 5.60 -10.61
N LEU A 131 -18.73 6.82 -10.38
CA LEU A 131 -17.62 7.38 -11.15
C LEU A 131 -16.25 6.89 -10.64
N PRO A 132 -15.32 6.50 -11.53
CA PRO A 132 -13.97 6.12 -11.12
C PRO A 132 -13.07 7.36 -11.02
N LEU A 133 -12.28 7.43 -9.94
CA LEU A 133 -11.26 8.46 -9.73
C LEU A 133 -9.88 7.83 -9.94
N HIS A 134 -9.23 8.19 -11.05
CA HIS A 134 -7.99 7.54 -11.49
C HIS A 134 -6.75 8.38 -11.20
N TYR A 135 -5.71 7.72 -10.69
CA TYR A 135 -4.39 8.31 -10.50
C TYR A 135 -3.32 7.31 -10.93
N LEU A 136 -2.28 7.81 -11.60
CA LEU A 136 -1.04 7.06 -11.75
C LEU A 136 -0.11 7.40 -10.59
N MET A 137 0.54 6.38 -10.04
CA MET A 137 1.58 6.51 -9.02
C MET A 137 2.89 5.99 -9.58
N ARG A 138 3.97 6.75 -9.39
CA ARG A 138 5.35 6.31 -9.60
C ARG A 138 6.07 6.28 -8.27
N VAL A 139 6.85 5.22 -8.03
CA VAL A 139 7.60 5.04 -6.78
C VAL A 139 9.10 4.99 -7.06
N GLU A 140 9.89 5.50 -6.12
CA GLU A 140 11.35 5.50 -6.23
C GLU A 140 11.97 4.14 -5.87
N GLN A 141 11.33 3.42 -4.93
CA GLN A 141 11.83 2.14 -4.42
C GLN A 141 10.69 1.16 -4.13
N GLY A 142 10.88 -0.10 -4.49
CA GLY A 142 9.96 -1.19 -4.17
C GLY A 142 8.52 -0.90 -4.62
N LYS A 143 7.59 -0.92 -3.67
CA LYS A 143 6.17 -0.53 -3.89
C LYS A 143 5.85 0.86 -3.32
N GLY A 144 6.87 1.62 -2.90
CA GLY A 144 6.73 2.90 -2.20
C GLY A 144 5.71 2.79 -1.04
N PRO A 145 4.77 3.74 -0.91
CA PRO A 145 3.79 3.71 0.18
C PRO A 145 2.86 2.48 0.16
N LEU A 146 2.66 1.84 -1.01
CA LEU A 146 1.84 0.62 -1.11
C LEU A 146 2.46 -0.58 -0.38
N ALA A 147 3.78 -0.57 -0.13
CA ALA A 147 4.45 -1.63 0.63
C ALA A 147 3.84 -1.78 2.05
N LEU A 148 3.39 -0.67 2.65
CA LEU A 148 2.85 -0.65 4.01
C LEU A 148 1.48 -1.33 4.12
N LEU A 149 0.74 -1.47 3.01
CA LEU A 149 -0.48 -2.28 2.98
C LEU A 149 -0.20 -3.75 3.32
N ALA A 150 1.05 -4.20 3.15
CA ALA A 150 1.46 -5.53 3.53
C ALA A 150 1.48 -5.76 5.06
N LEU A 151 1.41 -4.70 5.87
CA LEU A 151 1.29 -4.79 7.33
C LEU A 151 -0.17 -5.00 7.78
N LYS A 152 -1.16 -4.85 6.89
CA LYS A 152 -2.56 -5.10 7.23
C LYS A 152 -2.75 -6.55 7.67
N ASN A 153 -3.30 -6.73 8.88
CA ASN A 153 -3.50 -8.03 9.52
C ASN A 153 -2.22 -8.87 9.66
N TYR A 154 -1.05 -8.24 9.60
CA TYR A 154 0.22 -8.94 9.76
C TYR A 154 0.35 -9.51 11.18
N ARG A 155 0.89 -10.73 11.27
CA ARG A 155 1.23 -11.38 12.54
C ARG A 155 2.57 -12.06 12.41
N LEU A 156 3.44 -11.84 13.40
CA LEU A 156 4.70 -12.56 13.52
C LEU A 156 4.45 -13.92 14.21
N PRO A 157 4.80 -15.05 13.59
CA PRO A 157 4.68 -16.35 14.24
C PRO A 157 5.56 -16.41 15.49
N GLY A 158 4.99 -16.89 16.61
CA GLY A 158 5.73 -17.02 17.88
C GLY A 158 6.70 -18.20 17.91
N GLN A 159 6.69 -19.07 16.91
CA GLN A 159 7.55 -20.26 16.82
C GLN A 159 8.62 -20.07 15.75
N VAL A 160 9.88 -19.98 16.18
CA VAL A 160 11.05 -19.84 15.29
C VAL A 160 11.46 -21.19 14.71
N PHE A 161 11.44 -22.25 15.52
CA PHE A 161 11.86 -23.58 15.13
C PHE A 161 10.70 -24.56 15.25
N LEU A 162 10.65 -25.54 14.34
CA LEU A 162 9.72 -26.66 14.42
C LEU A 162 10.22 -27.64 15.49
N THR A 163 9.32 -28.11 16.34
CA THR A 163 9.59 -29.25 17.23
C THR A 163 9.24 -30.55 16.50
N GLY A 164 9.86 -31.68 16.87
CA GLY A 164 9.83 -32.93 16.11
C GLY A 164 8.45 -33.44 15.67
N LYS A 165 7.37 -33.10 16.38
CA LYS A 165 5.99 -33.46 16.01
C LYS A 165 5.45 -32.69 14.80
N ALA A 166 5.91 -31.45 14.57
CA ALA A 166 5.51 -30.64 13.42
C ALA A 166 6.28 -31.00 12.14
N ILE A 167 7.41 -31.71 12.27
CA ILE A 167 8.21 -32.21 11.14
C ILE A 167 7.56 -33.48 10.56
N SER A 168 7.08 -34.40 11.42
CA SER A 168 6.35 -35.60 10.99
C SER A 168 5.06 -35.25 10.24
N ASP A 169 4.27 -34.30 10.75
CA ASP A 169 3.04 -33.88 10.09
C ASP A 169 3.32 -33.22 8.72
N ALA A 170 4.42 -32.46 8.58
CA ALA A 170 4.77 -31.79 7.32
C ALA A 170 5.33 -32.76 6.25
N GLU A 171 5.94 -33.87 6.66
CA GLU A 171 6.43 -34.93 5.78
C GLU A 171 5.28 -35.84 5.30
N GLU A 172 4.33 -36.16 6.18
CA GLU A 172 3.15 -36.97 5.86
C GLU A 172 2.21 -36.29 4.85
N TYR A 173 2.10 -34.95 4.87
CA TYR A 173 1.36 -34.20 3.84
C TYR A 173 2.06 -34.12 2.48
N ARG A 174 3.39 -34.34 2.41
CA ARG A 174 4.15 -34.33 1.16
C ARG A 174 4.07 -35.67 0.45
N ASP A 175 4.17 -36.78 1.17
CA ASP A 175 4.06 -38.13 0.58
C ASP A 175 2.64 -38.43 0.06
N ASN A 176 1.59 -37.91 0.71
CA ASN A 176 0.20 -38.10 0.27
C ASN A 176 -0.23 -37.20 -0.91
N ALA A 177 0.63 -36.31 -1.40
CA ALA A 177 0.34 -35.44 -2.54
C ALA A 177 0.90 -35.97 -3.87
N ASP A 178 1.74 -37.01 -3.80
CA ASP A 178 2.43 -37.64 -4.93
C ASP A 178 1.87 -39.05 -5.27
N GLU A 179 0.73 -39.46 -4.68
CA GLU A 179 -0.10 -40.62 -5.10
C GLU A 179 -1.38 -40.18 -5.83
#